data_AF-A0A2M8UZ84-F1
#
_entry.id   AF-A0A2M8UZ84-F1
#
_cell.length_a   1.000
_cell.length_b   1.000
_cell.length_c   1.000
_cell.angle_alpha   90.00
_cell.angle_beta   90.00
_cell.angle_gamma   90.00
#
_symmetry.space_group_name_H-M   'P 1'
#
loop_
_entity.id
_entity.type
_entity.pdbx_description
1 polymer ?
#
loop_
_entity_poly.entity_id
_entity_poly.type
_entity_poly.pdbx_seq_one_letter_code
_entity_poly.pdbx_strand_id
1 'polypeptide(L)'
;MSKFTITITEESDGLSILLDGTGRKDGPAAITALALLHVAKDIVPKATKSAAEKGTCQCDKCKAARAEAQEQAPSTEGKPTIH
;
A
#
# COMPACT_ATOMS: atom_id res chain seq x y z
N MET A 1 -20.32 -0.64 15.97
CA MET A 1 -18.84 -0.51 16.02
C MET A 1 -18.43 0.45 14.91
N SER A 2 -17.50 1.39 15.16
CA SER A 2 -16.94 2.23 14.07
C SER A 2 -15.70 1.56 13.49
N LYS A 3 -15.61 1.48 12.16
CA LYS A 3 -14.48 0.87 11.46
C LYS A 3 -14.14 1.69 10.22
N PHE A 4 -12.85 1.95 10.05
CA PHE A 4 -12.31 2.61 8.88
C PHE A 4 -11.17 1.78 8.29
N THR A 5 -11.07 1.76 6.97
CA THR A 5 -10.10 0.99 6.19
C THR A 5 -9.36 1.96 5.27
N ILE A 6 -8.03 1.93 5.31
CA ILE A 6 -7.18 2.62 4.33
C ILE A 6 -6.77 1.59 3.28
N THR A 7 -7.09 1.86 2.02
CA THR A 7 -6.70 1.05 0.87
C THR A 7 -5.64 1.80 0.07
N ILE A 8 -4.53 1.15 -0.24
CA ILE A 8 -3.46 1.68 -1.09
C ILE A 8 -3.42 0.84 -2.36
N THR A 9 -3.58 1.49 -3.52
CA THR A 9 -3.54 0.85 -4.83
C THR A 9 -2.38 1.45 -5.64
N GLU A 10 -1.57 0.59 -6.25
CA GLU A 10 -0.59 1.01 -7.25
C GLU A 10 -1.28 1.03 -8.62
N GLU A 11 -1.26 2.20 -9.25
CA GLU A 11 -1.79 2.47 -10.59
C GLU A 11 -0.63 2.85 -11.52
N SER A 12 -0.85 2.84 -12.83
CA SER A 12 0.19 3.07 -13.86
C SER A 12 1.01 4.34 -13.63
N ASP A 13 0.39 5.39 -13.09
CA ASP A 13 0.97 6.72 -12.93
C ASP A 13 1.15 7.14 -11.46
N GLY A 14 0.98 6.22 -10.49
CA GLY A 14 1.19 6.55 -9.08
C GLY A 14 0.47 5.67 -8.07
N LEU A 15 0.31 6.19 -6.85
CA LEU A 15 -0.43 5.53 -5.77
C LEU A 15 -1.76 6.24 -5.50
N SER A 16 -2.82 5.47 -5.43
CA SER A 16 -4.13 5.91 -4.94
C SER A 16 -4.30 5.47 -3.48
N ILE A 17 -4.72 6.38 -2.61
CA ILE A 17 -4.99 6.09 -1.19
C ILE A 17 -6.43 6.47 -0.88
N LEU A 18 -7.25 5.47 -0.59
CA LEU A 18 -8.66 5.63 -0.26
C LEU A 18 -8.89 5.35 1.22
N LEU A 19 -9.74 6.15 1.84
CA LEU A 19 -10.28 5.89 3.17
C LEU A 19 -11.78 5.61 3.05
N ASP A 20 -12.18 4.40 3.42
CA ASP A 20 -13.58 4.02 3.52
C ASP A 20 -13.91 3.64 4.98
N GLY A 21 -15.16 3.77 5.38
CA GLY A 21 -15.53 3.37 6.73
C GLY A 21 -16.96 3.67 7.14
N THR A 22 -17.37 2.98 8.19
CA THR A 22 -18.67 3.16 8.84
C THR A 22 -18.46 3.71 10.24
N GLY A 23 -19.11 4.82 10.56
CA GLY A 23 -18.95 5.49 11.85
C GLY A 23 -19.30 6.97 11.80
N ARG A 24 -19.25 7.61 12.96
CA ARG A 24 -19.40 9.06 13.08
C ARG A 24 -18.17 9.77 12.50
N LYS A 25 -18.38 10.79 11.66
CA LYS A 25 -17.32 11.58 11.02
C LYS A 25 -16.44 12.35 12.02
N ASP A 26 -17.00 12.68 13.18
CA ASP A 26 -16.34 13.36 14.30
C ASP A 26 -15.91 12.39 15.41
N GLY A 27 -16.11 11.08 15.21
CA GLY A 27 -15.73 10.07 16.17
C GLY A 27 -14.21 9.86 16.22
N PRO A 28 -13.67 9.34 17.35
CA PRO A 28 -12.22 9.11 17.50
C PRO A 28 -11.62 8.28 16.35
N ALA A 29 -12.32 7.25 15.87
CA ALA A 29 -11.84 6.41 14.78
C ALA A 29 -11.71 7.18 13.45
N ALA A 30 -12.66 8.07 13.14
CA ALA A 30 -12.63 8.90 11.94
C ALA A 30 -11.50 9.95 12.01
N ILE A 31 -11.36 10.61 13.17
CA ILE A 31 -10.29 11.59 13.40
C ILE A 31 -8.91 10.93 13.26
N THR A 32 -8.71 9.76 13.89
CA THR A 32 -7.45 9.01 13.77
C THR A 32 -7.17 8.59 12.33
N ALA A 33 -8.17 8.10 11.60
CA ALA A 33 -7.97 7.73 10.20
C ALA A 33 -7.61 8.92 9.30
N LEU A 34 -8.24 10.08 9.51
CA LEU A 34 -7.90 11.32 8.82
C LEU A 34 -6.49 11.82 9.19
N ALA A 35 -6.09 11.69 10.46
CA ALA A 35 -4.73 12.04 10.88
C ALA A 35 -3.68 11.16 10.19
N LEU A 36 -3.94 9.85 10.07
CA LEU A 36 -3.06 8.93 9.32
C LEU A 36 -2.95 9.32 7.84
N LEU A 37 -4.05 9.73 7.20
CA LEU A 37 -4.00 10.24 5.83
C LEU A 37 -3.17 11.53 5.71
N HIS A 38 -3.22 12.41 6.70
CA HIS A 38 -2.37 13.60 6.69
C HIS A 38 -0.89 13.25 6.78
N VAL A 39 -0.52 12.33 7.68
CA VAL A 39 0.87 11.83 7.77
C VAL A 39 1.30 11.14 6.47
N ALA A 40 0.40 10.40 5.82
CA ALA A 40 0.70 9.72 4.57
C ALA A 40 1.14 10.71 3.47
N LYS A 41 0.62 11.93 3.43
CA LYS A 41 1.03 12.97 2.45
C LYS A 41 2.52 13.28 2.52
N ASP A 42 3.12 13.26 3.70
CA ASP A 42 4.53 13.59 3.90
C ASP A 42 5.47 12.39 3.73
N ILE A 43 4.97 11.19 4.04
CA ILE A 43 5.78 9.97 4.10
C ILE A 43 5.73 9.19 2.79
N VAL A 44 4.57 9.11 2.14
CA VAL A 44 4.38 8.31 0.92
C VAL A 44 5.28 8.77 -0.24
N PRO A 45 5.45 10.07 -0.54
CA PRO A 45 6.38 10.51 -1.58
C PRO A 45 7.83 10.11 -1.31
N LYS A 46 8.25 10.11 -0.04
CA LYS A 46 9.61 9.69 0.36
C LYS A 46 9.78 8.18 0.21
N ALA A 47 8.78 7.42 0.65
CA ALA A 47 8.78 5.97 0.55
C ALA A 47 8.77 5.50 -0.92
N THR A 48 7.91 6.10 -1.76
CA THR A 48 7.82 5.81 -3.20
C THR A 48 9.11 6.16 -3.94
N LYS A 49 9.69 7.34 -3.68
CA LYS A 49 11.00 7.71 -4.25
C LYS A 49 12.08 6.70 -3.83
N SER A 50 12.15 6.35 -2.54
CA SER A 50 13.14 5.37 -2.08
C SER A 50 12.92 3.99 -2.71
N ALA A 51 11.67 3.58 -2.88
CA ALA A 51 11.32 2.33 -3.55
C ALA A 51 11.73 2.36 -5.03
N ALA A 52 11.51 3.46 -5.75
CA ALA A 52 11.95 3.62 -7.13
C ALA A 52 13.48 3.58 -7.28
N GLU A 53 14.20 4.25 -6.38
CA GLU A 53 15.67 4.23 -6.34
C GLU A 53 16.22 2.82 -6.08
N LYS A 54 15.62 2.09 -5.13
CA LYS A 54 15.99 0.68 -4.85
C LYS A 54 15.56 -0.25 -5.98
N GLY A 55 14.42 0.02 -6.60
CA GLY A 55 13.84 -0.73 -7.71
C GLY A 55 14.69 -0.67 -8.98
N THR A 56 15.52 0.37 -9.14
CA THR A 56 16.45 0.54 -10.26
C THR A 56 17.91 0.20 -9.90
N CYS A 57 18.25 0.13 -8.61
CA CYS A 57 19.60 -0.12 -8.12
C CYS A 57 20.11 -1.52 -8.47
N GLN A 58 21.20 -1.63 -9.24
CA GLN A 58 21.76 -2.89 -9.73
C GLN A 58 22.70 -3.63 -8.77
N CYS A 59 22.83 -3.19 -7.51
CA CYS A 59 23.70 -3.88 -6.56
C CYS A 59 23.12 -5.25 -6.14
N ASP A 60 24.00 -6.17 -5.74
CA ASP A 60 23.61 -7.56 -5.43
C ASP A 60 22.57 -7.65 -4.30
N LYS A 61 22.65 -6.75 -3.30
CA LYS A 61 21.65 -6.66 -2.23
C LYS A 61 20.26 -6.26 -2.73
N CYS A 62 20.18 -5.28 -3.64
CA CYS A 62 18.91 -4.84 -4.20
C CYS A 62 18.38 -5.81 -5.26
N LYS A 63 19.24 -6.59 -5.92
CA LYS A 63 18.82 -7.71 -6.80
C LYS A 63 18.19 -8.85 -5.99
N ALA A 64 18.85 -9.27 -4.91
CA ALA A 64 18.32 -10.31 -4.01
C ALA A 64 16.97 -9.91 -3.41
N ALA A 65 16.86 -8.70 -2.85
CA ALA A 65 15.60 -8.20 -2.29
C ALA A 65 14.46 -8.11 -3.31
N ARG A 66 14.75 -7.83 -4.59
CA ARG A 66 13.74 -7.84 -5.66
C ARG A 66 13.31 -9.24 -6.05
N ALA A 67 14.24 -10.21 -6.09
CA ALA A 67 13.91 -11.61 -6.33
C ALA A 67 13.01 -12.19 -5.23
N GLU A 68 13.32 -11.90 -3.96
CA GLU A 68 12.51 -12.33 -2.80
C GLU A 68 11.10 -11.72 -2.80
N ALA A 69 10.97 -10.46 -3.22
CA ALA A 69 9.66 -9.79 -3.31
C ALA A 69 8.78 -10.39 -4.43
N GLN A 70 9.37 -10.87 -5.53
CA GLN A 70 8.64 -11.53 -6.61
C GLN A 70 8.14 -12.93 -6.21
N GLU A 71 8.89 -13.66 -5.38
CA GLU A 71 8.44 -14.97 -4.85
C GLU A 71 7.27 -14.84 -3.86
N GLN A 72 7.13 -13.69 -3.21
CA GLN A 72 6.07 -13.44 -2.21
C GLN A 72 4.80 -12.83 -2.81
N ALA A 73 4.81 -12.41 -4.08
CA ALA A 73 3.60 -11.98 -4.76
C ALA A 73 2.68 -13.21 -4.95
N PRO A 74 1.44 -13.22 -4.43
CA PRO A 74 0.54 -14.33 -4.66
C PRO A 74 0.35 -14.50 -6.17
N SER A 75 0.74 -15.67 -6.67
CA SER A 75 0.51 -16.09 -8.04
C SER A 75 -0.98 -15.95 -8.35
N THR A 76 -1.37 -14.94 -9.12
CA THR A 76 -2.70 -14.82 -9.72
C THR A 76 -2.86 -15.84 -10.85
N GLU A 77 -2.61 -17.11 -10.56
CA GLU A 77 -3.14 -18.22 -11.34
C GLU A 77 -4.37 -18.72 -10.60
N GLY A 78 -5.52 -18.15 -10.98
CA GLY A 78 -6.82 -18.65 -10.58
C GLY A 78 -6.94 -20.12 -10.99
N LYS A 79 -6.86 -21.02 -10.00
CA LYS A 79 -7.29 -22.40 -10.18
C LYS A 79 -8.82 -22.42 -10.20
N PRO A 80 -9.47 -23.10 -11.17
CA PRO A 80 -10.93 -23.16 -11.22
C PRO A 80 -11.44 -23.91 -10.00
N THR A 81 -12.35 -23.28 -9.25
CA THR A 81 -13.14 -23.95 -8.21
C THR A 81 -13.95 -25.07 -8.85
N ILE A 82 -13.73 -26.31 -8.41
CA ILE A 82 -14.66 -27.43 -8.65
C ILE A 82 -15.64 -27.46 -7.48
N HIS A 83 -16.93 -27.61 -7.83
CA HIS A 83 -18.10 -27.65 -6.95
C HIS A 83 -18.07 -28.78 -5.92
#